data_AF-A0A433A763-F1
#
_entry.id   AF-A0A433A763-F1
#
_cell.length_a   1.000
_cell.length_b   1.000
_cell.length_c   1.000
_cell.angle_alpha   90.00
_cell.angle_beta   90.00
_cell.angle_gamma   90.00
#
_symmetry.space_group_name_H-M   'P 1'
#
loop_
_entity.id
_entity.type
_entity.pdbx_description
1 polymer ?
#
loop_
_entity_poly.entity_id
_entity_poly.type
_entity_poly.pdbx_seq_one_letter_code
_entity_poly.pdbx_strand_id
1 'polypeptide(L)'
;MTATKPAFKALDFQKLQSVVEEYAAEKNVPALAFPAEASAATVATSVDPVPLEPAKVRPKRATKTAQPAPVRRLAVELPDYLFTAISKKAAEEGTTKRYVILDALRAAGFVVNEIDFNEDGRRVQ
;
A
#
# COMPACT_ATOMS: atom_id res chain seq x y z
N MET A 1 34.83 16.92 23.24
CA MET A 1 33.43 17.39 23.17
C MET A 1 32.53 16.16 23.13
N THR A 2 31.84 15.84 24.22
CA THR A 2 30.97 14.66 24.32
C THR A 2 29.53 15.03 23.95
N ALA A 3 29.00 14.49 22.86
CA ALA A 3 27.63 14.73 22.42
C ALA A 3 26.63 13.93 23.27
N THR A 4 25.80 14.62 24.04
CA THR A 4 24.69 14.05 24.80
C THR A 4 23.58 13.64 23.83
N LYS A 5 23.37 12.32 23.66
CA LYS A 5 22.29 11.76 22.86
C LYS A 5 20.94 12.15 23.50
N PRO A 6 19.98 12.77 22.77
CA PRO A 6 18.70 13.16 23.38
C PRO A 6 17.91 11.90 23.76
N ALA A 7 17.42 11.87 24.99
CA ALA A 7 16.55 10.81 25.48
C ALA A 7 15.22 10.83 24.71
N PHE A 8 14.79 9.65 24.25
CA PHE A 8 13.52 9.47 23.56
C PHE A 8 12.37 9.71 24.55
N LYS A 9 11.42 10.59 24.20
CA LYS A 9 10.23 10.86 25.01
C LYS A 9 9.18 9.80 24.70
N ALA A 10 8.68 9.11 25.73
CA ALA A 10 7.58 8.16 25.57
C ALA A 10 6.32 8.91 25.09
N LEU A 11 5.66 8.35 24.08
CA LEU A 11 4.40 8.88 23.58
C LEU A 11 3.26 8.46 24.52
N ASP A 12 2.33 9.39 24.75
CA ASP A 12 1.10 9.12 25.47
C ASP A 12 0.04 8.63 24.48
N PHE A 13 -0.19 7.33 24.47
CA PHE A 13 -1.12 6.67 23.56
C PHE A 13 -2.59 7.03 23.84
N GLN A 14 -2.96 7.40 25.07
CA GLN A 14 -4.33 7.82 25.35
C GLN A 14 -4.66 9.16 24.72
N LYS A 15 -3.71 10.10 24.81
CA LYS A 15 -3.85 11.42 24.17
C LYS A 15 -3.83 11.35 22.65
N LEU A 16 -3.05 10.42 22.08
CA LEU A 16 -3.03 10.22 20.64
C LEU A 16 -4.36 9.65 20.13
N GLN A 17 -4.97 8.73 20.89
CA GLN A 17 -6.25 8.13 20.53
C GLN A 17 -7.37 9.17 20.45
N SER A 18 -7.46 10.10 21.42
CA SER A 18 -8.50 11.13 21.40
C SER A 18 -8.37 12.08 20.20
N VAL A 19 -7.13 12.45 19.83
CA VAL A 19 -6.88 13.32 18.65
C VAL A 19 -7.28 12.63 17.35
N VAL A 20 -7.05 11.32 17.24
CA VAL A 20 -7.45 10.53 16.06
C VAL A 20 -8.98 10.44 15.97
N GLU A 21 -9.67 10.27 17.09
CA GLU A 21 -11.14 10.20 17.13
C GLU A 21 -11.79 11.54 16.78
N GLU A 22 -11.28 12.64 17.34
CA GLU A 22 -11.73 14.00 16.99
C GLU A 22 -11.54 14.30 15.49
N TYR A 23 -10.38 13.93 14.94
CA TYR A 23 -10.08 14.13 13.53
C TYR A 23 -10.93 13.22 12.62
N ALA A 24 -11.19 11.98 13.04
CA ALA A 24 -12.06 11.06 12.30
C ALA A 24 -13.51 11.56 12.27
N ALA A 25 -14.00 12.13 13.37
CA ALA A 25 -15.31 12.78 13.43
C ALA A 25 -15.40 14.00 12.51
N GLU A 26 -14.37 14.86 12.49
CA GLU A 26 -14.30 16.02 11.59
C GLU A 26 -14.29 15.60 10.12
N LYS A 27 -13.57 14.52 9.78
CA LYS A 27 -13.43 14.03 8.41
C LYS A 27 -14.52 13.06 7.97
N ASN A 28 -15.56 12.85 8.80
CA ASN A 28 -16.64 11.89 8.54
C ASN A 28 -16.10 10.51 8.08
N VAL A 29 -14.97 10.07 8.64
CA VAL A 29 -14.41 8.76 8.33
C VAL A 29 -15.25 7.73 9.09
N PRO A 30 -15.94 6.79 8.41
CA PRO A 30 -16.72 5.78 9.10
C PRO A 30 -15.78 4.91 9.93
N ALA A 31 -15.86 5.02 11.26
CA ALA A 31 -15.15 4.12 12.15
C ALA A 31 -15.74 2.72 11.97
N LEU A 32 -14.93 1.77 11.51
CA LEU A 32 -15.26 0.35 11.52
C LEU A 32 -15.35 -0.09 12.99
N ALA A 33 -16.55 -0.05 13.56
CA ALA A 33 -16.84 -0.71 14.81
C ALA A 33 -16.67 -2.22 14.60
N PHE A 34 -15.64 -2.80 15.20
CA PHE A 34 -15.57 -4.24 15.35
C PHE A 34 -16.72 -4.65 16.27
N PRO A 35 -17.64 -5.56 15.85
CA PRO A 35 -18.69 -6.03 16.72
C PRO A 35 -18.02 -6.74 17.90
N ALA A 36 -18.19 -6.20 19.11
CA ALA A 36 -17.88 -6.91 20.33
C ALA A 36 -18.65 -8.23 20.30
N GLU A 37 -17.91 -9.32 20.46
CA GLU A 37 -18.43 -10.68 20.45
C GLU A 37 -19.68 -10.82 21.32
N ALA A 38 -20.63 -11.58 20.79
CA ALA A 38 -21.86 -11.95 21.42
C ALA A 38 -21.68 -12.43 22.86
N SER A 39 -22.28 -11.72 23.81
CA SER A 39 -22.67 -12.28 25.10
C SER A 39 -23.96 -11.64 25.60
N ALA A 40 -25.05 -12.36 25.32
CA ALA A 40 -26.25 -12.47 26.14
C ALA A 40 -26.97 -11.19 26.61
N ALA A 41 -28.03 -10.81 25.89
CA ALA A 41 -29.31 -10.47 26.51
C ALA A 41 -30.42 -10.43 25.44
N THR A 42 -31.29 -11.43 25.52
CA THR A 42 -32.60 -11.53 24.87
C THR A 42 -33.45 -10.28 25.13
N VAL A 43 -33.78 -9.53 24.08
CA VAL A 43 -35.02 -8.74 24.05
C VAL A 43 -35.63 -8.89 22.65
N ALA A 44 -36.74 -9.63 22.62
CA ALA A 44 -37.60 -9.78 21.47
C ALA A 44 -38.35 -8.47 21.22
N THR A 45 -38.19 -7.90 20.03
CA THR A 45 -39.18 -6.99 19.45
C THR A 45 -39.37 -7.39 17.99
N SER A 46 -40.49 -8.08 17.75
CA SER A 46 -41.04 -8.36 16.43
C SER A 46 -41.38 -7.04 15.72
N VAL A 47 -40.77 -6.80 14.57
CA VAL A 47 -41.24 -5.80 13.60
C VAL A 47 -41.55 -6.55 12.32
N ASP A 48 -42.81 -6.47 11.90
CA ASP A 48 -43.39 -7.12 10.73
C ASP A 48 -42.61 -6.83 9.43
N PRO A 49 -42.62 -7.78 8.47
CA PRO A 49 -41.88 -7.64 7.22
C PRO A 49 -42.59 -6.68 6.25
N VAL A 50 -41.94 -5.55 5.97
CA VAL A 50 -42.27 -4.68 4.83
C VAL A 50 -41.95 -5.43 3.52
N PRO A 51 -42.86 -5.50 2.53
CA PRO A 51 -42.60 -6.16 1.25
C PRO A 51 -41.43 -5.51 0.50
N LEU A 52 -40.39 -6.31 0.27
CA LEU A 52 -39.22 -5.93 -0.53
C LEU A 52 -39.59 -5.89 -2.02
N GLU A 53 -39.71 -4.68 -2.57
CA GLU A 53 -39.59 -4.50 -4.02
C GLU A 53 -38.16 -4.91 -4.46
N PRO A 54 -38.00 -5.66 -5.56
CA PRO A 54 -36.69 -6.09 -6.02
C PRO A 54 -35.93 -4.90 -6.62
N ALA A 55 -35.07 -4.28 -5.79
CA ALA A 55 -34.09 -3.32 -6.26
C ALA A 55 -33.18 -4.00 -7.32
N LYS A 56 -33.32 -3.56 -8.57
CA LYS A 56 -32.45 -3.91 -9.69
C LYS A 56 -30.98 -3.85 -9.25
N VAL A 57 -30.35 -5.01 -9.20
CA VAL A 57 -28.91 -5.16 -8.96
C VAL A 57 -28.19 -4.44 -10.09
N ARG A 58 -27.71 -3.22 -9.83
CA ARG A 58 -26.75 -2.55 -10.72
C ARG A 58 -25.51 -3.45 -10.78
N PRO A 59 -25.00 -3.79 -11.98
CA PRO A 59 -23.79 -4.59 -12.07
C PRO A 59 -22.66 -3.79 -11.44
N LYS A 60 -22.13 -4.32 -10.33
CA LYS A 60 -20.94 -3.80 -9.65
C LYS A 60 -19.78 -3.97 -10.64
N ARG A 61 -19.45 -2.91 -11.38
CA ARG A 61 -18.32 -2.91 -12.30
C ARG A 61 -17.06 -3.12 -11.46
N ALA A 62 -16.57 -4.36 -11.42
CA ALA A 62 -15.32 -4.69 -10.78
C ALA A 62 -14.20 -3.99 -11.54
N THR A 63 -13.72 -2.87 -11.01
CA THR A 63 -12.43 -2.32 -11.39
C THR A 63 -11.39 -3.33 -10.90
N LYS A 64 -10.98 -4.23 -11.79
CA LYS A 64 -9.83 -5.10 -11.58
C LYS A 64 -8.63 -4.15 -11.45
N THR A 65 -8.24 -3.83 -10.22
CA THR A 65 -6.99 -3.12 -9.96
C THR A 65 -5.89 -4.04 -10.49
N ALA A 66 -5.17 -3.58 -11.51
CA ALA A 66 -4.12 -4.35 -12.14
C ALA A 66 -3.00 -4.54 -11.10
N GLN A 67 -2.88 -5.75 -10.59
CA GLN A 67 -1.79 -6.10 -9.69
C GLN A 67 -0.51 -6.34 -10.50
N PRO A 68 0.67 -5.97 -9.98
CA PRO A 68 1.94 -6.30 -10.62
C PRO A 68 2.06 -7.81 -10.82
N ALA A 69 2.70 -8.20 -11.93
CA ALA A 69 2.82 -9.61 -12.28
C ALA A 69 3.67 -10.38 -11.24
N PRO A 70 3.41 -11.68 -11.02
CA PRO A 70 4.24 -12.50 -10.13
C PRO A 70 5.70 -12.51 -10.61
N VAL A 71 6.62 -12.16 -9.72
CA VAL A 71 8.05 -11.96 -10.04
C VAL A 71 8.84 -13.22 -9.74
N ARG A 72 9.72 -13.64 -10.66
CA ARG A 72 10.72 -14.69 -10.44
C ARG A 72 12.12 -14.06 -10.35
N ARG A 73 12.99 -14.64 -9.51
CA ARG A 73 14.38 -14.20 -9.39
C ARG A 73 15.19 -14.67 -10.60
N LEU A 74 15.92 -13.75 -11.22
CA LEU A 74 16.89 -14.03 -12.27
C LEU A 74 18.30 -13.89 -11.67
N ALA A 75 19.06 -14.99 -11.64
CA ALA A 75 20.47 -14.99 -11.24
C ALA A 75 21.32 -15.04 -12.51
N VAL A 76 22.13 -14.02 -12.74
CA VAL A 76 23.05 -13.91 -13.88
C VAL A 76 24.40 -13.40 -13.40
N GLU A 77 25.47 -13.90 -13.98
CA GLU A 77 26.82 -13.40 -13.75
C GLU A 77 27.11 -12.28 -14.74
N LEU A 78 27.51 -11.12 -14.20
CA LEU A 78 27.88 -9.95 -14.98
C LEU A 78 29.31 -9.55 -14.60
N PRO A 79 30.12 -9.10 -15.57
CA PRO A 79 31.39 -8.45 -15.25
C PRO A 79 31.20 -7.27 -14.29
N ASP A 80 32.16 -7.08 -13.38
CA ASP A 80 32.09 -6.03 -12.35
C ASP A 80 31.89 -4.62 -12.93
N TYR A 81 32.48 -4.35 -14.10
CA TYR A 81 32.35 -3.07 -14.78
C TYR A 81 30.90 -2.81 -15.26
N LEU A 82 30.15 -3.86 -15.65
CA LEU A 82 28.74 -3.71 -16.02
C LEU A 82 27.88 -3.52 -14.77
N PHE A 83 28.16 -4.27 -13.70
CA PHE A 83 27.39 -4.14 -12.47
C PHE A 83 27.51 -2.74 -11.86
N THR A 84 28.72 -2.17 -11.88
CA THR A 84 28.97 -0.79 -11.43
C THR A 84 28.30 0.23 -12.35
N ALA A 85 28.37 0.05 -13.67
CA ALA A 85 27.68 0.93 -14.63
C ALA A 85 26.15 0.92 -14.45
N ILE A 86 25.52 -0.26 -14.29
CA ILE A 86 24.07 -0.38 -14.02
C ILE A 86 23.71 0.31 -12.71
N SER A 87 24.53 0.11 -11.67
CA SER A 87 24.29 0.72 -10.35
C SER A 87 24.38 2.25 -10.41
N LYS A 88 25.34 2.79 -11.17
CA LYS A 88 25.51 4.21 -11.40
C LYS A 88 24.34 4.80 -12.17
N LYS A 89 23.92 4.16 -13.28
CA LYS A 89 22.78 4.59 -14.09
C LYS A 89 21.48 4.64 -13.27
N ALA A 90 21.21 3.59 -12.49
CA ALA A 90 20.06 3.56 -11.58
C ALA A 90 20.10 4.71 -10.56
N ALA A 91 21.28 5.02 -10.01
CA ALA A 91 21.45 6.12 -9.07
C ALA A 91 21.29 7.51 -9.72
N GLU A 92 21.71 7.69 -10.98
CA GLU A 92 21.56 8.94 -11.73
C GLU A 92 20.08 9.20 -12.08
N GLU A 93 19.38 8.17 -12.54
CA GLU A 93 17.95 8.26 -12.92
C GLU A 93 17.00 8.26 -11.71
N GLY A 94 17.50 7.95 -10.51
CA GLY A 94 16.65 7.79 -9.33
C GLY A 94 15.70 6.60 -9.48
N THR A 95 16.19 5.51 -10.08
CA THR A 95 15.44 4.28 -10.33
C THR A 95 16.14 3.09 -9.69
N THR A 96 15.51 1.91 -9.76
CA THR A 96 16.11 0.67 -9.26
C THR A 96 16.97 0.00 -10.34
N LYS A 97 17.95 -0.82 -9.94
CA LYS A 97 18.70 -1.65 -10.90
C LYS A 97 17.77 -2.53 -11.75
N ARG A 98 16.67 -3.02 -11.14
CA ARG A 98 15.62 -3.77 -11.83
C ARG A 98 14.98 -2.94 -12.95
N TYR A 99 14.66 -1.68 -12.69
CA TYR A 99 14.12 -0.75 -13.69
C TYR A 99 15.05 -0.66 -14.91
N VAL A 100 16.33 -0.39 -14.67
CA VAL A 100 17.33 -0.26 -15.74
C VAL A 100 17.45 -1.55 -16.57
N ILE A 101 17.39 -2.71 -15.92
CA ILE A 101 17.41 -4.01 -16.60
C ILE A 101 16.13 -4.23 -17.42
N LEU A 102 14.95 -3.93 -16.86
CA LEU A 102 13.67 -4.06 -17.56
C LEU A 102 13.57 -3.12 -18.77
N ASP A 103 14.09 -1.90 -18.64
CA ASP A 103 14.16 -0.94 -19.74
C ASP A 103 15.07 -1.45 -20.88
N ALA A 104 16.25 -2.00 -20.53
CA ALA A 104 17.13 -2.63 -21.51
C ALA A 104 16.47 -3.83 -22.21
N LEU A 105 15.69 -4.64 -21.48
CA LEU A 105 14.93 -5.76 -22.07
C LEU A 105 13.81 -5.25 -22.99
N ARG A 106 13.12 -4.17 -22.62
CA ARG A 106 12.13 -3.52 -23.49
C ARG A 106 12.77 -3.03 -24.78
N ALA A 107 13.93 -2.38 -24.69
CA ALA A 107 14.70 -1.91 -25.85
C ALA A 107 15.20 -3.08 -26.73
N ALA A 108 15.47 -4.25 -26.16
CA ALA A 108 15.80 -5.47 -26.88
C ALA A 108 14.58 -6.16 -27.53
N GLY A 109 13.36 -5.65 -27.34
CA GLY A 109 12.12 -6.14 -27.96
C GLY A 109 11.27 -7.07 -27.09
N PHE A 110 11.59 -7.24 -25.81
CA PHE A 110 10.73 -7.98 -24.89
C PHE A 110 9.51 -7.15 -24.48
N VAL A 111 8.36 -7.81 -24.33
CA VAL A 111 7.13 -7.18 -23.83
C VAL A 111 7.27 -6.99 -22.31
N VAL A 112 7.37 -5.73 -21.89
CA VAL A 112 7.40 -5.34 -20.47
C VAL A 112 6.21 -4.42 -20.23
N ASN A 113 5.39 -4.72 -19.23
CA ASN A 113 4.25 -3.86 -18.90
C ASN A 113 4.74 -2.65 -18.11
N GLU A 114 4.09 -1.51 -18.32
CA GLU A 114 4.40 -0.26 -17.60
C GLU A 114 4.20 -0.40 -16.09
N ILE A 115 3.25 -1.25 -15.67
CA ILE A 115 2.95 -1.56 -14.26
C ILE A 115 4.13 -2.23 -13.54
N ASP A 116 5.03 -2.88 -14.29
CA ASP A 116 6.20 -3.57 -13.72
C ASP A 116 7.41 -2.63 -13.51
N PHE A 117 7.33 -1.38 -14.00
CA PHE A 117 8.32 -0.35 -13.73
C PHE A 117 8.03 0.34 -12.39
N ASN A 118 8.83 0.01 -11.38
CA ASN A 118 8.79 0.71 -10.09
C ASN A 118 9.84 1.83 -10.07
N GLU A 119 9.38 3.08 -10.05
CA GLU A 119 10.21 4.25 -9.77
C GLU A 119 10.67 4.24 -8.29
N ASP A 120 11.89 4.70 -8.02
CA ASP A 120 12.45 4.65 -6.67
C ASP A 120 11.82 5.75 -5.79
N GLY A 121 10.81 5.39 -5.00
CA GLY A 121 10.11 6.28 -4.07
C GLY A 121 10.95 6.79 -2.89
N ARG A 122 12.26 6.54 -2.86
CA ARG A 122 13.17 6.94 -1.77
C ARG A 122 13.70 8.37 -1.86
N ARG A 123 13.47 9.10 -2.96
CA ARG A 123 14.01 10.46 -3.17
C ARG A 123 12.98 11.60 -3.13
N VAL A 124 11.78 11.32 -2.64
CA VAL A 124 10.71 12.33 -2.43
C VAL A 124 10.60 12.81 -0.98
N GLN A 125 11.59 12.50 -0.12
CA GLN A 125 11.66 12.95 1.27
C GLN A 125 12.87 13.85 1.50
#